data_AF-A0A1X0S5E0-F1
#
_entry.id   AF-A0A1X0S5E0-F1
#
_cell.length_a   1.000
_cell.length_b   1.000
_cell.length_c   1.000
_cell.angle_alpha   90.00
_cell.angle_beta   90.00
_cell.angle_gamma   90.00
#
_symmetry.space_group_name_H-M   'P 1'
#
loop_
_entity.id
_entity.type
_entity.pdbx_description
1 polymer ?
#
loop_
_entity_poly.entity_id
_entity_poly.type
_entity_poly.pdbx_seq_one_letter_code
_entity_poly.pdbx_strand_id
1 'polypeptide(L)'
;MDRLLSQFQFERVLSNDPRTKQIYVLGYVDNQHCILSFEKTPFEDNQVNTLAQTLVDIDQHVENHIYSWGIGQLPKSDLHIKSIYPATDLHIAKYEAQTRVMIVETPTDYERITLPYIKDIPLSRIQWVKNILEGKSEADRVIYQNKDPQTGFVILPDMKWDGSQENLYWVAIAQADILSLRSLTRDHLPLLKKIRQVSYELVKEKAQLEAHQVRLFVHYQPSYYHFHVHITAITFIDAPGIMSGQAHLLDTVIDNIEHYPQYYQLASIPFLIGENHPLTEKYKHRH
;
A
#
# COMPACT_ATOMS: atom_id res chain seq x y z
N MET A 1 -12.06 -0.98 30.38
CA MET A 1 -10.66 -0.83 29.96
C MET A 1 -9.73 -1.08 31.14
N ASP A 2 -9.91 -0.38 32.25
CA ASP A 2 -9.03 -0.44 33.45
C ASP A 2 -8.77 -1.86 33.96
N ARG A 3 -9.80 -2.70 34.05
CA ARG A 3 -9.66 -4.13 34.39
C ARG A 3 -8.67 -4.85 33.47
N LEU A 4 -8.86 -4.70 32.15
CA LEU A 4 -8.00 -5.34 31.15
C LEU A 4 -6.56 -4.87 31.29
N LEU A 5 -6.34 -3.56 31.44
CA LEU A 5 -5.00 -2.99 31.63
C LEU A 5 -4.33 -3.50 32.92
N SER A 6 -5.08 -3.58 34.03
CA SER A 6 -4.55 -4.02 35.32
C SER A 6 -4.21 -5.51 35.38
N GLN A 7 -4.87 -6.33 34.56
CA GLN A 7 -4.72 -7.79 34.56
C GLN A 7 -3.94 -8.31 33.34
N PHE A 8 -3.54 -7.42 32.43
CA PHE A 8 -2.87 -7.80 31.19
C PHE A 8 -1.51 -8.41 31.45
N GLN A 9 -1.32 -9.65 31.01
CA GLN A 9 -0.05 -10.34 31.03
C GLN A 9 0.55 -10.33 29.63
N PHE A 10 1.58 -9.52 29.43
CA PHE A 10 2.26 -9.38 28.13
C PHE A 10 2.85 -10.71 27.66
N GLU A 11 2.69 -11.00 26.37
CA GLU A 11 3.32 -12.12 25.68
C GLU A 11 4.39 -11.62 24.71
N ARG A 12 3.99 -10.83 23.70
CA ARG A 12 4.88 -10.35 22.64
C ARG A 12 4.34 -9.10 21.93
N VAL A 13 5.24 -8.37 21.25
CA VAL A 13 4.86 -7.28 20.35
C VAL A 13 4.33 -7.89 19.05
N LEU A 14 3.15 -7.45 18.62
CA LEU A 14 2.60 -7.82 17.31
C LEU A 14 3.17 -6.92 16.23
N SER A 15 3.11 -5.60 16.39
CA SER A 15 3.67 -4.63 15.45
C SER A 15 4.05 -3.33 16.13
N ASN A 16 5.03 -2.62 15.57
CA ASN A 16 5.48 -1.30 16.02
C ASN A 16 5.76 -0.45 14.77
N ASP A 17 4.96 0.58 14.51
CA ASP A 17 5.15 1.50 13.40
C ASP A 17 5.64 2.86 13.94
N PRO A 18 6.95 3.18 13.77
CA PRO A 18 7.51 4.44 14.23
C PRO A 18 6.92 5.67 13.52
N ARG A 19 6.35 5.52 12.32
CA ARG A 19 5.81 6.64 11.53
C ARG A 19 4.50 7.13 12.10
N THR A 20 3.59 6.21 12.39
CA THR A 20 2.31 6.49 13.06
C THR A 20 2.44 6.55 14.57
N LYS A 21 3.62 6.19 15.11
CA LYS A 21 3.91 6.15 16.56
C LYS A 21 2.93 5.21 17.28
N GLN A 22 2.55 4.12 16.63
CA GLN A 22 1.57 3.14 17.10
C GLN A 22 2.22 1.77 17.30
N ILE A 23 1.90 1.10 18.41
CA ILE A 23 2.32 -0.25 18.74
C ILE A 23 1.12 -1.13 19.07
N TYR A 24 1.12 -2.39 18.62
CA TYR A 24 0.19 -3.43 19.02
C TYR A 24 0.95 -4.51 19.80
N VAL A 25 0.40 -4.92 20.94
CA VAL A 25 0.96 -5.97 21.80
C VAL A 25 -0.07 -7.04 22.09
N LEU A 26 0.37 -8.29 22.11
CA LEU A 26 -0.41 -9.46 22.49
C LEU A 26 -0.10 -9.84 23.95
N GLY A 27 -1.13 -10.28 24.66
CA GLY A 27 -1.02 -10.86 25.98
C GLY A 27 -2.28 -11.62 26.35
N TYR A 28 -2.47 -11.82 27.66
CA TYR A 28 -3.59 -12.57 28.22
C TYR A 28 -4.30 -11.79 29.32
N VAL A 29 -5.62 -11.97 29.41
CA VAL A 29 -6.44 -11.62 30.57
C VAL A 29 -7.39 -12.80 30.82
N ASP A 30 -7.48 -13.29 32.06
CA ASP A 30 -8.29 -14.47 32.42
C ASP A 30 -8.03 -15.69 31.51
N ASN A 31 -6.77 -15.96 31.18
CA ASN A 31 -6.34 -17.03 30.26
C ASN A 31 -6.92 -16.94 28.83
N GLN A 32 -7.41 -15.78 28.42
CA GLN A 32 -7.86 -15.50 27.05
C GLN A 32 -6.97 -14.43 26.41
N HIS A 33 -6.71 -14.56 25.11
CA HIS A 33 -5.90 -13.58 24.39
C HIS A 33 -6.50 -12.17 24.46
N CYS A 34 -5.63 -11.18 24.61
CA CYS A 34 -5.96 -9.77 24.61
C CYS A 34 -4.94 -9.05 23.74
N ILE A 35 -5.39 -8.18 22.84
CA ILE A 35 -4.51 -7.26 22.10
C ILE A 35 -4.73 -5.87 22.66
N LEU A 36 -3.64 -5.18 23.01
CA LEU A 36 -3.66 -3.76 23.34
C LEU A 36 -2.92 -2.98 22.25
N SER A 37 -3.42 -1.81 21.88
CA SER A 37 -2.70 -0.86 21.04
C SER A 37 -2.47 0.45 21.76
N PHE A 38 -1.29 1.03 21.57
CA PHE A 38 -0.92 2.34 22.10
C PHE A 38 -0.45 3.22 20.95
N GLU A 39 -0.96 4.44 20.86
CA GLU A 39 -0.61 5.41 19.83
C GLU A 39 -0.38 6.77 20.46
N LYS A 40 0.72 7.43 20.12
CA LYS A 40 0.99 8.80 20.60
C LYS A 40 -0.04 9.77 20.01
N THR A 41 -0.61 10.63 20.86
CA THR A 41 -1.50 11.68 20.39
C THR A 41 -0.75 12.74 19.56
N PRO A 42 -1.42 13.40 18.61
CA PRO A 42 -0.86 14.57 17.94
C PRO A 42 -0.69 15.73 18.93
N PHE A 43 0.11 16.74 18.56
CA PHE A 43 0.16 18.00 19.29
C PHE A 43 -1.16 18.76 19.13
N GLU A 44 -1.69 19.32 20.21
CA GLU A 44 -2.88 20.17 20.16
C GLU A 44 -2.50 21.60 19.74
N ASP A 45 -3.25 22.18 18.79
CA ASP A 45 -2.96 23.50 18.20
C ASP A 45 -2.83 24.62 19.26
N ASN A 46 -3.60 24.54 20.35
CA ASN A 46 -3.60 25.50 21.44
C ASN A 46 -2.35 25.45 22.35
N GLN A 47 -1.53 24.39 22.27
CA GLN A 47 -0.33 24.20 23.09
C GLN A 47 0.97 24.44 22.32
N VAL A 48 0.91 24.42 20.98
CA VAL A 48 2.10 24.54 20.10
C VAL A 48 2.92 25.80 20.39
N ASN A 49 2.26 26.93 20.65
CA ASN A 49 2.92 28.21 20.93
C ASN A 49 3.68 28.25 22.28
N THR A 50 3.41 27.31 23.18
CA THR A 50 4.07 27.19 24.49
C THR A 50 5.05 26.01 24.57
N LEU A 51 5.19 25.24 23.49
CA LEU A 51 5.91 23.96 23.51
C LEU A 51 7.35 24.12 24.01
N ALA A 52 8.07 25.13 23.53
CA ALA A 52 9.46 25.38 23.92
C ALA A 52 9.62 25.69 25.42
N GLN A 53 8.63 26.35 26.04
CA GLN A 53 8.65 26.67 27.47
C GLN A 53 8.19 25.51 28.35
N THR A 54 7.49 24.53 27.77
CA THR A 54 6.98 23.36 28.51
C THR A 54 7.95 22.19 28.60
N LEU A 55 9.06 22.23 27.86
CA LEU A 55 10.08 21.17 27.91
C LEU A 55 10.72 21.10 29.30
N VAL A 56 10.73 19.92 29.90
CA VAL A 56 11.29 19.69 31.24
C VAL A 56 12.77 19.35 31.17
N ASP A 57 13.18 18.63 30.13
CA ASP A 57 14.55 18.18 29.92
C ASP A 57 14.81 17.94 28.41
N ILE A 58 16.09 18.00 28.03
CA ILE A 58 16.57 17.73 26.67
C ILE A 58 17.76 16.77 26.76
N ASP A 59 17.58 15.56 26.26
CA ASP A 59 18.64 14.54 26.15
C ASP A 59 19.18 14.45 24.71
N GLN A 60 20.32 13.81 24.52
CA GLN A 60 20.96 13.56 23.21
C GLN A 60 21.17 14.84 22.38
N HIS A 61 21.51 15.92 23.06
CA HIS A 61 21.72 17.21 22.44
C HIS A 61 22.98 17.22 21.56
N VAL A 62 22.81 17.60 20.30
CA VAL A 62 23.90 17.78 19.33
C VAL A 62 23.73 19.14 18.66
N GLU A 63 24.83 19.85 18.45
CA GLU A 63 24.88 21.11 17.71
C GLU A 63 25.86 21.02 16.53
N ASN A 64 25.45 21.59 15.40
CA ASN A 64 26.29 21.80 14.23
C ASN A 64 25.90 23.12 13.54
N HIS A 65 26.70 24.16 13.76
CA HIS A 65 26.48 25.51 13.23
C HIS A 65 25.10 26.09 13.63
N ILE A 66 24.15 26.18 12.70
CA ILE A 66 22.78 26.69 12.95
C ILE A 66 21.77 25.57 13.24
N TYR A 67 22.22 24.31 13.25
CA TYR A 67 21.35 23.16 13.50
C TYR A 67 21.62 22.60 14.88
N SER A 68 20.56 22.41 15.68
CA SER A 68 20.61 21.65 16.92
C SER A 68 19.46 20.66 16.97
N TRP A 69 19.68 19.51 17.59
CA TRP A 69 18.63 18.51 17.81
C TRP A 69 18.86 17.75 19.11
N GLY A 70 17.79 17.18 19.65
CA GLY A 70 17.79 16.41 20.88
C GLY A 70 16.39 15.80 21.14
N ILE A 71 16.24 15.11 22.26
CA ILE A 71 15.00 14.49 22.70
C ILE A 71 14.43 15.32 23.86
N GLY A 72 13.39 16.09 23.58
CA GLY A 72 12.68 16.88 24.58
C GLY A 72 11.64 16.06 25.34
N GLN A 73 11.57 16.21 26.66
CA GLN A 73 10.54 15.59 27.51
C GLN A 73 9.41 16.57 27.81
N LEU A 74 8.17 16.11 27.62
CA LEU A 74 6.97 16.83 28.05
C LEU A 74 6.49 16.34 29.43
N PRO A 75 5.96 17.22 30.29
CA PRO A 75 5.51 16.85 31.64
C PRO A 75 4.40 15.79 31.63
N LYS A 76 3.55 15.81 30.60
CA LYS A 76 2.48 14.85 30.37
C LYS A 76 2.33 14.63 28.86
N SER A 77 2.19 13.38 28.44
CA SER A 77 1.82 13.02 27.07
C SER A 77 0.67 12.03 27.15
N ASP A 78 -0.41 12.33 26.45
CA ASP A 78 -1.53 11.41 26.34
C ASP A 78 -1.22 10.32 25.30
N LEU A 79 -1.93 9.19 25.43
CA LEU A 79 -1.86 8.06 24.50
C LEU A 79 -3.28 7.64 24.14
N HIS A 80 -3.52 7.35 22.87
CA HIS A 80 -4.71 6.61 22.48
C HIS A 80 -4.50 5.12 22.78
N ILE A 81 -5.43 4.53 23.53
CA ILE A 81 -5.38 3.11 23.91
C ILE A 81 -6.62 2.40 23.34
N LYS A 82 -6.42 1.26 22.67
CA LYS A 82 -7.50 0.37 22.23
C LYS A 82 -7.24 -1.04 22.73
N SER A 83 -8.30 -1.81 22.94
CA SER A 83 -8.22 -3.21 23.40
C SER A 83 -9.11 -4.10 22.55
N ILE A 84 -8.64 -5.31 22.24
CA ILE A 84 -9.42 -6.38 21.62
C ILE A 84 -9.38 -7.57 22.58
N TYR A 85 -10.54 -7.91 23.17
CA TYR A 85 -10.65 -8.97 24.16
C TYR A 85 -12.06 -9.59 24.15
N PRO A 86 -12.19 -10.93 24.11
CA PRO A 86 -11.12 -11.89 23.82
C PRO A 86 -10.68 -11.78 22.35
N ALA A 87 -9.37 -11.75 22.12
CA ALA A 87 -8.78 -11.79 20.78
C ALA A 87 -8.79 -13.23 20.24
N THR A 88 -8.91 -13.36 18.92
CA THR A 88 -8.86 -14.65 18.20
C THR A 88 -7.58 -14.70 17.38
N ASP A 89 -7.21 -15.87 16.86
CA ASP A 89 -6.06 -16.01 15.96
C ASP A 89 -6.17 -15.12 14.72
N LEU A 90 -7.40 -14.87 14.24
CA LEU A 90 -7.65 -13.95 13.13
C LEU A 90 -7.33 -12.49 13.51
N HIS A 91 -7.68 -12.07 14.73
CA HIS A 91 -7.31 -10.75 15.23
C HIS A 91 -5.78 -10.64 15.36
N ILE A 92 -5.13 -11.67 15.92
CA ILE A 92 -3.67 -11.70 16.11
C ILE A 92 -2.97 -11.55 14.77
N ALA A 93 -3.30 -12.41 13.79
CA ALA A 93 -2.70 -12.39 12.46
C ALA A 93 -2.89 -11.06 11.72
N LYS A 94 -3.97 -10.32 11.99
CA LYS A 94 -4.22 -9.00 11.38
C LYS A 94 -3.26 -7.91 11.88
N TYR A 95 -2.90 -7.93 13.16
CA TYR A 95 -2.07 -6.90 13.78
C TYR A 95 -0.60 -7.30 13.91
N GLU A 96 -0.28 -8.55 13.64
CA GLU A 96 1.07 -9.07 13.58
C GLU A 96 1.83 -8.51 12.38
N ALA A 97 2.91 -7.78 12.66
CA ALA A 97 3.84 -7.34 11.65
C ALA A 97 4.54 -8.56 11.08
N GLN A 98 4.40 -8.72 9.77
CA GLN A 98 5.17 -9.70 9.04
C GLN A 98 6.47 -9.05 8.57
N THR A 99 7.61 -9.70 8.85
CA THR A 99 8.89 -9.34 8.25
C THR A 99 8.73 -9.30 6.74
N ARG A 100 9.28 -8.27 6.10
CA ARG A 100 9.30 -8.15 4.65
C ARG A 100 10.71 -8.28 4.14
N VAL A 101 10.85 -8.97 3.02
CA VAL A 101 12.11 -9.19 2.32
C VAL A 101 12.05 -8.56 0.94
N MET A 102 13.21 -8.09 0.49
CA MET A 102 13.39 -7.58 -0.87
C MET A 102 13.90 -8.71 -1.74
N ILE A 103 13.16 -9.05 -2.79
CA ILE A 103 13.58 -10.05 -3.78
C ILE A 103 13.89 -9.32 -5.08
N VAL A 104 15.07 -9.57 -5.64
CA VAL A 104 15.43 -9.14 -7.00
C VAL A 104 15.20 -10.32 -7.94
N GLU A 105 14.09 -10.25 -8.67
CA GLU A 105 13.68 -11.29 -9.61
C GLU A 105 14.27 -11.03 -11.00
N THR A 106 15.05 -11.98 -11.49
CA THR A 106 15.56 -11.98 -12.87
C THR A 106 14.51 -12.55 -13.83
N PRO A 107 14.65 -12.34 -15.16
CA PRO A 107 13.78 -12.99 -16.15
C PRO A 107 13.66 -14.52 -15.98
N THR A 108 14.79 -15.18 -15.69
CA THR A 108 14.84 -16.62 -15.47
C THR A 108 14.06 -17.04 -14.23
N ASP A 109 14.10 -16.26 -13.15
CA ASP A 109 13.32 -16.54 -11.95
C ASP A 109 11.83 -16.34 -12.19
N TYR A 110 11.45 -15.30 -12.96
CA TYR A 110 10.07 -15.09 -13.32
C TYR A 110 9.50 -16.31 -14.05
N GLU A 111 10.18 -16.79 -15.10
CA GLU A 111 9.74 -17.95 -15.88
C GLU A 111 9.69 -19.24 -15.06
N ARG A 112 10.66 -19.46 -14.15
CA ARG A 112 10.78 -20.72 -13.39
C ARG A 112 9.98 -20.75 -12.09
N ILE A 113 9.72 -19.60 -11.47
CA ILE A 113 9.18 -19.50 -10.11
C ILE A 113 7.87 -18.74 -10.10
N THR A 114 7.89 -17.47 -10.53
CA THR A 114 6.73 -16.57 -10.39
C THR A 114 5.62 -16.90 -11.37
N LEU A 115 5.92 -17.12 -12.65
CA LEU A 115 4.91 -17.44 -13.66
C LEU A 115 4.18 -18.76 -13.35
N PRO A 116 4.86 -19.86 -12.94
CA PRO A 116 4.17 -21.05 -12.44
C PRO A 116 3.29 -20.75 -11.23
N TYR A 117 3.78 -19.97 -10.26
CA TYR A 117 2.95 -19.53 -9.12
C TYR A 117 1.70 -18.77 -9.58
N ILE A 118 1.80 -17.85 -10.53
CA ILE A 118 0.67 -17.11 -11.08
C ILE A 118 -0.34 -18.05 -11.74
N LYS A 119 0.14 -19.01 -12.53
CA LYS A 119 -0.71 -20.00 -13.22
C LYS A 119 -1.44 -20.94 -12.25
N ASP A 120 -0.86 -21.21 -11.08
CA ASP A 120 -1.48 -22.03 -10.03
C ASP A 120 -2.57 -21.27 -9.26
N ILE A 121 -2.67 -19.94 -9.38
CA ILE A 121 -3.70 -19.16 -8.70
C ILE A 121 -5.07 -19.46 -9.35
N PRO A 122 -6.08 -19.89 -8.57
CA PRO A 122 -7.41 -20.16 -9.12
C PRO A 122 -8.03 -18.92 -9.76
N LEU A 123 -8.60 -19.05 -10.97
CA LEU A 123 -9.25 -17.96 -11.70
C LEU A 123 -10.39 -17.29 -10.90
N SER A 124 -10.99 -18.01 -9.94
CA SER A 124 -12.00 -17.45 -9.02
C SER A 124 -11.48 -16.26 -8.21
N ARG A 125 -10.16 -16.16 -7.98
CA ARG A 125 -9.51 -15.05 -7.27
C ARG A 125 -9.65 -13.70 -7.98
N ILE A 126 -9.85 -13.71 -9.30
CA ILE A 126 -10.07 -12.51 -10.12
C ILE A 126 -11.52 -12.39 -10.61
N GLN A 127 -12.45 -13.21 -10.10
CA GLN A 127 -13.85 -13.18 -10.54
C GLN A 127 -14.52 -11.83 -10.29
N TRP A 128 -14.18 -11.16 -9.18
CA TRP A 128 -14.69 -9.82 -8.87
C TRP A 128 -14.26 -8.78 -9.93
N VAL A 129 -13.05 -8.90 -10.48
CA VAL A 129 -12.54 -8.05 -11.58
C VAL A 129 -13.42 -8.24 -12.82
N LYS A 130 -13.67 -9.49 -13.20
CA LYS A 130 -14.55 -9.83 -14.33
C LYS A 130 -15.95 -9.27 -14.15
N ASN A 131 -16.50 -9.38 -12.95
CA ASN A 131 -17.83 -8.85 -12.64
C ASN A 131 -17.91 -7.33 -12.83
N ILE A 132 -16.86 -6.57 -12.49
CA ILE A 132 -16.77 -5.13 -12.75
C ILE A 132 -16.69 -4.84 -14.25
N LEU A 133 -15.79 -5.52 -14.97
CA LEU A 133 -15.58 -5.31 -16.41
C LEU A 133 -16.83 -5.62 -17.24
N GLU A 134 -17.60 -6.64 -16.83
CA GLU A 134 -18.88 -7.03 -17.44
C GLU A 134 -20.07 -6.16 -17.00
N GLY A 135 -19.89 -5.29 -16.00
CA GLY A 135 -20.94 -4.43 -15.45
C GLY A 135 -21.94 -5.17 -14.55
N LYS A 136 -21.57 -6.33 -14.01
CA LYS A 136 -22.38 -7.11 -13.05
C LYS A 136 -22.23 -6.65 -11.61
N SER A 137 -21.15 -5.95 -11.28
CA SER A 137 -20.85 -5.45 -9.93
C SER A 137 -20.29 -4.02 -10.01
N GLU A 138 -20.62 -3.21 -9.01
CA GLU A 138 -20.14 -1.82 -8.84
C GLU A 138 -20.40 -0.89 -10.04
N ALA A 139 -21.37 -1.24 -10.89
CA ALA A 139 -21.68 -0.49 -12.11
C ALA A 139 -22.10 0.96 -11.83
N ASP A 140 -22.70 1.22 -10.68
CA ASP A 140 -23.10 2.53 -10.17
C ASP A 140 -21.91 3.40 -9.72
N ARG A 141 -20.77 2.76 -9.39
CA ARG A 141 -19.55 3.46 -8.94
C ARG A 141 -18.58 3.76 -10.09
N VAL A 142 -18.86 3.26 -11.30
CA VAL A 142 -17.99 3.44 -12.46
C VAL A 142 -17.93 4.91 -12.87
N ILE A 143 -16.72 5.46 -12.93
CA ILE A 143 -16.44 6.83 -13.37
C ILE A 143 -16.25 6.88 -14.89
N TYR A 144 -15.60 5.85 -15.44
CA TYR A 144 -15.35 5.72 -16.88
C TYR A 144 -15.35 4.25 -17.29
N GLN A 145 -15.86 3.97 -18.49
CA GLN A 145 -15.78 2.64 -19.09
C GLN A 145 -15.55 2.72 -20.58
N ASN A 146 -14.57 1.94 -21.04
CA ASN A 146 -14.37 1.61 -22.44
C ASN A 146 -14.27 0.08 -22.57
N LYS A 147 -15.07 -0.49 -23.47
CA LYS A 147 -15.19 -1.95 -23.67
C LYS A 147 -14.32 -2.50 -24.80
N ASP A 148 -13.45 -1.68 -25.39
CA ASP A 148 -12.50 -2.14 -26.40
C ASP A 148 -11.60 -3.25 -25.80
N PRO A 149 -11.45 -4.41 -26.44
CA PRO A 149 -10.78 -5.56 -25.84
C PRO A 149 -9.26 -5.37 -25.67
N GLN A 150 -8.63 -4.43 -26.39
CA GLN A 150 -7.18 -4.22 -26.35
C GLN A 150 -6.79 -2.93 -25.61
N THR A 151 -7.58 -1.87 -25.78
CA THR A 151 -7.31 -0.51 -25.29
C THR A 151 -8.41 0.01 -24.35
N GLY A 152 -9.40 -0.81 -24.04
CA GLY A 152 -10.46 -0.51 -23.10
C GLY A 152 -10.04 -0.76 -21.65
N PHE A 153 -10.72 -0.06 -20.74
CA PHE A 153 -10.54 -0.18 -19.30
C PHE A 153 -11.75 0.46 -18.59
N VAL A 154 -11.88 0.16 -17.30
CA VAL A 154 -12.82 0.82 -16.38
C VAL A 154 -12.03 1.65 -15.37
N ILE A 155 -12.50 2.84 -15.02
CA ILE A 155 -12.02 3.57 -13.83
C ILE A 155 -13.16 3.65 -12.82
N LEU A 156 -12.85 3.33 -11.57
CA LEU A 156 -13.77 3.41 -10.44
C LEU A 156 -13.02 3.73 -9.13
N PRO A 157 -13.73 4.23 -8.10
CA PRO A 157 -13.24 4.32 -6.73
C PRO A 157 -12.60 3.03 -6.21
N ASP A 158 -11.40 3.11 -5.64
CA ASP A 158 -10.83 1.98 -4.90
C ASP A 158 -11.62 1.77 -3.60
N MET A 159 -11.68 0.53 -3.11
CA MET A 159 -12.36 0.20 -1.85
C MET A 159 -11.77 0.91 -0.62
N LYS A 160 -10.53 1.39 -0.71
CA LYS A 160 -9.81 2.10 0.36
C LYS A 160 -10.12 3.60 0.38
N TRP A 161 -10.80 4.13 -0.63
CA TRP A 161 -11.08 5.55 -0.72
C TRP A 161 -12.25 5.95 0.18
N ASP A 162 -12.07 7.01 0.96
CA ASP A 162 -13.07 7.60 1.86
C ASP A 162 -13.98 8.64 1.19
N GLY A 163 -13.74 8.94 -0.09
CA GLY A 163 -14.46 9.97 -0.84
C GLY A 163 -13.85 11.37 -0.77
N SER A 164 -12.78 11.56 0.02
CA SER A 164 -12.11 12.84 0.19
C SER A 164 -11.16 13.16 -0.98
N GLN A 165 -10.94 14.45 -1.25
CA GLN A 165 -10.06 14.87 -2.34
C GLN A 165 -8.58 14.64 -1.98
N GLU A 166 -8.22 14.91 -0.73
CA GLU A 166 -6.88 14.76 -0.18
C GLU A 166 -6.38 13.31 -0.20
N ASN A 167 -7.29 12.35 -0.04
CA ASN A 167 -7.00 10.92 -0.08
C ASN A 167 -7.54 10.25 -1.35
N LEU A 168 -7.72 11.01 -2.46
CA LEU A 168 -8.22 10.46 -3.73
C LEU A 168 -7.53 9.13 -4.03
N TYR A 169 -8.33 8.08 -4.24
CA TYR A 169 -7.84 6.78 -4.66
C TYR A 169 -8.84 6.13 -5.62
N TRP A 170 -8.49 6.13 -6.90
CA TRP A 170 -9.18 5.35 -7.94
C TRP A 170 -8.28 4.25 -8.48
N VAL A 171 -8.89 3.30 -9.18
CA VAL A 171 -8.19 2.24 -9.91
C VAL A 171 -8.71 2.17 -11.34
N ALA A 172 -7.78 2.08 -12.30
CA ALA A 172 -8.07 1.73 -13.68
C ALA A 172 -7.82 0.24 -13.89
N ILE A 173 -8.79 -0.51 -14.40
CA ILE A 173 -8.71 -1.95 -14.66
C ILE A 173 -8.81 -2.18 -16.17
N ALA A 174 -7.79 -2.79 -16.77
CA ALA A 174 -7.75 -3.06 -18.21
C ALA A 174 -8.81 -4.10 -18.64
N GLN A 175 -9.34 -3.98 -19.86
CA GLN A 175 -10.14 -5.05 -20.48
C GLN A 175 -9.27 -6.22 -20.96
N ALA A 176 -8.06 -5.93 -21.40
CA ALA A 176 -7.12 -6.92 -21.90
C ALA A 176 -6.60 -7.85 -20.78
N ASP A 177 -6.42 -9.13 -21.12
CA ASP A 177 -5.89 -10.17 -20.22
C ASP A 177 -4.37 -10.04 -20.01
N ILE A 178 -3.96 -8.99 -19.29
CA ILE A 178 -2.57 -8.70 -18.95
C ILE A 178 -2.36 -9.06 -17.47
N LEU A 179 -1.40 -9.93 -17.15
CA LEU A 179 -1.24 -10.41 -15.77
C LEU A 179 -0.60 -9.40 -14.84
N SER A 180 0.51 -8.78 -15.27
CA SER A 180 1.31 -7.87 -14.47
C SER A 180 2.27 -7.04 -15.33
N LEU A 181 3.17 -6.30 -14.68
CA LEU A 181 4.23 -5.53 -15.31
C LEU A 181 5.09 -6.37 -16.29
N ARG A 182 5.35 -7.66 -15.98
CA ARG A 182 6.10 -8.60 -16.84
C ARG A 182 5.41 -8.89 -18.19
N SER A 183 4.10 -8.73 -18.25
CA SER A 183 3.31 -8.97 -19.47
C SER A 183 3.26 -7.76 -20.40
N LEU A 184 3.71 -6.59 -19.95
CA LEU A 184 3.65 -5.38 -20.77
C LEU A 184 4.69 -5.40 -21.88
N THR A 185 4.24 -5.04 -23.07
CA THR A 185 5.01 -4.98 -24.32
C THR A 185 4.65 -3.70 -25.06
N ARG A 186 5.33 -3.44 -26.18
CA ARG A 186 5.02 -2.30 -27.06
C ARG A 186 3.55 -2.23 -27.51
N ASP A 187 2.91 -3.37 -27.71
CA ASP A 187 1.51 -3.44 -28.16
C ASP A 187 0.53 -2.87 -27.13
N HIS A 188 0.95 -2.78 -25.87
CA HIS A 188 0.16 -2.23 -24.78
C HIS A 188 0.31 -0.71 -24.63
N LEU A 189 1.25 -0.06 -25.33
CA LEU A 189 1.45 1.39 -25.23
C LEU A 189 0.17 2.22 -25.50
N PRO A 190 -0.69 1.89 -26.49
CA PRO A 190 -1.95 2.60 -26.68
C PRO A 190 -2.86 2.55 -25.45
N LEU A 191 -2.99 1.38 -24.80
CA LEU A 191 -3.75 1.21 -23.56
C LEU A 191 -3.17 2.08 -22.44
N LEU A 192 -1.84 1.99 -22.19
CA LEU A 192 -1.17 2.70 -21.10
C LEU A 192 -1.29 4.22 -21.25
N LYS A 193 -1.05 4.74 -22.46
CA LYS A 193 -1.16 6.18 -22.76
C LYS A 193 -2.59 6.67 -22.59
N LYS A 194 -3.58 5.87 -23.01
CA LYS A 194 -5.00 6.20 -22.88
C LYS A 194 -5.46 6.19 -21.43
N ILE A 195 -5.03 5.21 -20.61
CA ILE A 195 -5.27 5.22 -19.16
C ILE A 195 -4.73 6.52 -18.54
N ARG A 196 -3.48 6.89 -18.85
CA ARG A 196 -2.87 8.12 -18.35
C ARG A 196 -3.68 9.36 -18.72
N GLN A 197 -3.96 9.53 -20.02
CA GLN A 197 -4.68 10.70 -20.53
C GLN A 197 -6.08 10.83 -19.89
N VAL A 198 -6.87 9.75 -19.96
CA VAL A 198 -8.24 9.75 -19.43
C VAL A 198 -8.24 9.96 -17.91
N SER A 199 -7.27 9.41 -17.19
CA SER A 199 -7.16 9.65 -15.75
C SER A 199 -6.95 11.13 -15.45
N TYR A 200 -6.05 11.81 -16.16
CA TYR A 200 -5.82 13.25 -15.99
C TYR A 200 -7.05 14.10 -16.32
N GLU A 201 -7.80 13.74 -17.35
CA GLU A 201 -9.06 14.40 -17.70
C GLU A 201 -10.11 14.22 -16.59
N LEU A 202 -10.28 12.99 -16.09
CA LEU A 202 -11.28 12.66 -15.08
C LEU A 202 -10.97 13.25 -13.70
N VAL A 203 -9.71 13.23 -13.25
CA VAL A 203 -9.36 13.82 -11.95
C VAL A 203 -9.58 15.34 -11.96
N LYS A 204 -9.38 16.00 -13.10
CA LYS A 204 -9.69 17.41 -13.27
C LYS A 204 -11.19 17.66 -13.22
N GLU A 205 -11.97 16.88 -13.97
CA GLU A 205 -13.42 17.05 -14.06
C GLU A 205 -14.16 16.70 -12.77
N LYS A 206 -13.81 15.57 -12.14
CA LYS A 206 -14.58 14.98 -11.03
C LYS A 206 -13.97 15.22 -9.65
N ALA A 207 -12.66 15.43 -9.56
CA ALA A 207 -11.96 15.59 -8.29
C ALA A 207 -11.28 16.96 -8.12
N GLN A 208 -11.40 17.87 -9.10
CA GLN A 208 -10.81 19.21 -9.06
C GLN A 208 -9.29 19.18 -8.80
N LEU A 209 -8.61 18.16 -9.30
CA LEU A 209 -7.16 17.99 -9.22
C LEU A 209 -6.53 18.09 -10.61
N GLU A 210 -5.38 18.75 -10.70
CA GLU A 210 -4.59 18.81 -11.93
C GLU A 210 -3.70 17.57 -12.08
N ALA A 211 -3.22 17.31 -13.31
CA ALA A 211 -2.39 16.14 -13.61
C ALA A 211 -1.14 16.01 -12.71
N HIS A 212 -0.52 17.13 -12.33
CA HIS A 212 0.66 17.14 -11.46
C HIS A 212 0.33 16.89 -9.98
N GLN A 213 -0.95 16.87 -9.61
CA GLN A 213 -1.44 16.62 -8.26
C GLN A 213 -1.85 15.15 -8.05
N VAL A 214 -1.63 14.29 -9.04
CA VAL A 214 -1.93 12.86 -8.95
C VAL A 214 -0.73 12.00 -9.31
N ARG A 215 -0.67 10.82 -8.70
CA ARG A 215 0.32 9.77 -8.94
C ARG A 215 -0.38 8.59 -9.61
N LEU A 216 0.10 8.21 -10.79
CA LEU A 216 -0.35 7.01 -11.50
C LEU A 216 0.74 5.95 -11.41
N PHE A 217 0.42 4.75 -10.90
CA PHE A 217 1.40 3.69 -10.70
C PHE A 217 0.81 2.29 -10.75
N VAL A 218 1.67 1.31 -10.98
CA VAL A 218 1.35 -0.12 -11.02
C VAL A 218 2.13 -0.82 -9.90
N HIS A 219 1.54 -1.84 -9.28
CA HIS A 219 2.24 -2.68 -8.32
C HIS A 219 3.02 -3.84 -8.97
N TYR A 220 4.20 -4.13 -8.43
CA TYR A 220 4.90 -5.39 -8.65
C TYR A 220 5.47 -5.92 -7.32
N GLN A 221 5.06 -7.08 -6.80
CA GLN A 221 3.97 -7.95 -7.27
C GLN A 221 2.58 -7.32 -7.00
N PRO A 222 1.59 -7.48 -7.89
CA PRO A 222 0.23 -7.00 -7.63
C PRO A 222 -0.51 -7.93 -6.64
N SER A 223 -1.54 -7.40 -5.96
CA SER A 223 -2.38 -8.22 -5.06
C SER A 223 -3.30 -9.20 -5.82
N TYR A 224 -3.53 -8.95 -7.11
CA TYR A 224 -4.25 -9.82 -8.03
C TYR A 224 -3.68 -9.66 -9.44
N TYR A 225 -3.59 -10.77 -10.18
CA TYR A 225 -2.96 -10.81 -11.50
C TYR A 225 -3.95 -10.50 -12.62
N HIS A 226 -4.39 -9.25 -12.65
CA HIS A 226 -5.10 -8.62 -13.76
C HIS A 226 -4.68 -7.16 -13.80
N PHE A 227 -4.17 -6.67 -14.92
CA PHE A 227 -3.47 -5.40 -14.98
C PHE A 227 -4.36 -4.23 -14.57
N HIS A 228 -3.85 -3.45 -13.63
CA HIS A 228 -4.52 -2.28 -13.10
C HIS A 228 -3.52 -1.17 -12.76
N VAL A 229 -3.99 0.07 -12.82
CA VAL A 229 -3.23 1.27 -12.49
C VAL A 229 -3.93 1.96 -11.32
N HIS A 230 -3.17 2.24 -10.27
CA HIS A 230 -3.62 3.05 -9.13
C HIS A 230 -3.48 4.53 -9.48
N ILE A 231 -4.51 5.31 -9.16
CA ILE A 231 -4.59 6.76 -9.38
C ILE A 231 -4.82 7.40 -8.01
N THR A 232 -3.80 8.04 -7.44
CA THR A 232 -3.90 8.62 -6.09
C THR A 232 -3.55 10.10 -6.08
N ALA A 233 -4.16 10.90 -5.21
CA ALA A 233 -3.67 12.26 -4.96
C ALA A 233 -2.23 12.23 -4.42
N ILE A 234 -1.39 13.20 -4.77
CA ILE A 234 -0.03 13.30 -4.22
C ILE A 234 -0.02 13.60 -2.71
N THR A 235 -1.09 14.23 -2.22
CA THR A 235 -1.33 14.56 -0.81
C THR A 235 -1.62 13.33 0.04
N PHE A 236 -2.01 12.20 -0.58
CA PHE A 236 -2.16 10.93 0.10
C PHE A 236 -0.78 10.28 0.31
N ILE A 237 -0.04 10.82 1.28
CA ILE A 237 1.38 10.53 1.53
C ILE A 237 1.61 9.09 2.02
N ASP A 238 0.60 8.44 2.57
CA ASP A 238 0.62 7.07 3.09
C ASP A 238 -0.30 6.12 2.31
N ALA A 239 -0.69 6.50 1.08
CA ALA A 239 -1.50 5.66 0.21
C ALA A 239 -0.90 4.23 0.10
N PRO A 240 -1.70 3.17 0.33
CA PRO A 240 -1.16 1.82 0.38
C PRO A 240 -0.43 1.40 -0.91
N GLY A 241 0.85 1.05 -0.77
CA GLY A 241 1.66 0.45 -1.81
C GLY A 241 2.50 1.42 -2.68
N ILE A 242 2.50 2.72 -2.37
CA ILE A 242 3.29 3.75 -3.09
C ILE A 242 4.81 3.67 -2.90
N MET A 243 5.29 2.75 -2.07
CA MET A 243 6.71 2.65 -1.70
C MET A 243 7.56 2.18 -2.89
N SER A 244 8.80 2.68 -2.95
CA SER A 244 9.81 2.15 -3.88
C SER A 244 10.04 0.65 -3.64
N GLY A 245 10.22 -0.11 -4.72
CA GLY A 245 10.25 -1.58 -4.67
C GLY A 245 8.88 -2.23 -4.58
N GLN A 246 7.80 -1.47 -4.76
CA GLN A 246 6.43 -1.98 -4.92
C GLN A 246 5.71 -1.22 -6.04
N ALA A 247 5.72 0.12 -5.98
CA ALA A 247 5.09 0.97 -6.99
C ALA A 247 6.06 1.31 -8.15
N HIS A 248 5.54 1.20 -9.37
CA HIS A 248 6.19 1.64 -10.60
C HIS A 248 5.33 2.73 -11.27
N LEU A 249 5.86 3.95 -11.40
CA LEU A 249 5.13 5.06 -12.01
C LEU A 249 4.77 4.75 -13.46
N LEU A 250 3.52 5.02 -13.84
CA LEU A 250 3.01 4.71 -15.19
C LEU A 250 3.81 5.43 -16.29
N ASP A 251 4.22 6.67 -16.05
CA ASP A 251 5.04 7.42 -17.01
C ASP A 251 6.40 6.75 -17.24
N THR A 252 7.06 6.27 -16.19
CA THR A 252 8.30 5.50 -16.30
C THR A 252 8.07 4.16 -17.00
N VAL A 253 6.92 3.51 -16.76
CA VAL A 253 6.56 2.26 -17.45
C VAL A 253 6.40 2.47 -18.95
N ILE A 254 5.70 3.53 -19.35
CA ILE A 254 5.53 3.91 -20.75
C ILE A 254 6.90 4.21 -21.37
N ASP A 255 7.70 5.06 -20.73
CA ASP A 255 9.01 5.48 -21.23
C ASP A 255 9.98 4.29 -21.43
N ASN A 256 10.02 3.37 -20.46
CA ASN A 256 10.81 2.15 -20.54
C ASN A 256 10.45 1.30 -21.76
N ILE A 257 9.15 1.13 -22.04
CA ILE A 257 8.66 0.31 -23.17
C ILE A 257 8.87 1.02 -24.51
N GLU A 258 8.75 2.35 -24.54
CA GLU A 258 9.00 3.16 -25.74
C GLU A 258 10.45 3.04 -26.22
N HIS A 259 11.39 3.11 -25.29
CA HIS A 259 12.82 2.97 -25.58
C HIS A 259 13.25 1.51 -25.76
N TYR A 260 12.72 0.61 -24.94
CA TYR A 260 13.09 -0.81 -24.92
C TYR A 260 11.83 -1.69 -24.90
N PRO A 261 11.32 -2.12 -26.08
CA PRO A 261 10.07 -2.88 -26.19
C PRO A 261 9.94 -4.14 -25.32
N GLN A 262 11.07 -4.74 -24.95
CA GLN A 262 11.17 -5.94 -24.11
C GLN A 262 11.69 -5.65 -22.68
N TYR A 263 11.65 -4.38 -22.25
CA TYR A 263 12.25 -3.95 -20.98
C TYR A 263 11.82 -4.85 -19.81
N TYR A 264 10.52 -5.05 -19.64
CA TYR A 264 10.00 -5.81 -18.49
C TYR A 264 10.20 -7.31 -18.60
N GLN A 265 10.40 -7.85 -19.80
CA GLN A 265 10.76 -9.26 -19.98
C GLN A 265 12.24 -9.50 -19.63
N LEU A 266 13.12 -8.50 -19.77
CA LEU A 266 14.57 -8.66 -19.61
C LEU A 266 15.11 -8.04 -18.32
N ALA A 267 14.41 -7.09 -17.71
CA ALA A 267 14.85 -6.42 -16.50
C ALA A 267 14.85 -7.37 -15.30
N SER A 268 15.78 -7.14 -14.37
CA SER A 268 15.66 -7.66 -13.01
C SER A 268 14.82 -6.69 -12.19
N ILE A 269 13.68 -7.14 -11.66
CA ILE A 269 12.69 -6.27 -11.02
C ILE A 269 12.70 -6.56 -9.52
N PRO A 270 13.08 -5.58 -8.67
CA PRO A 270 12.95 -5.74 -7.23
C PRO A 270 11.48 -5.64 -6.81
N PHE A 271 11.04 -6.52 -5.93
CA PHE A 271 9.72 -6.41 -5.28
C PHE A 271 9.76 -6.76 -3.79
N LEU A 272 9.00 -6.00 -3.00
CA LEU A 272 8.90 -6.18 -1.56
C LEU A 272 7.78 -7.19 -1.26
N ILE A 273 8.11 -8.23 -0.51
CA ILE A 273 7.14 -9.26 -0.18
C ILE A 273 7.29 -9.69 1.27
N GLY A 274 6.19 -10.06 1.90
CA GLY A 274 6.24 -10.57 3.26
C GLY A 274 6.83 -11.99 3.31
N GLU A 275 7.51 -12.35 4.40
CA GLU A 275 8.17 -13.65 4.56
C GLU A 275 7.21 -14.85 4.47
N ASN A 276 6.04 -14.76 5.08
CA ASN A 276 5.01 -15.80 5.05
C ASN A 276 4.22 -15.88 3.73
N HIS A 277 4.51 -15.03 2.74
CA HIS A 277 3.81 -15.10 1.46
C HIS A 277 4.23 -16.36 0.70
N PRO A 278 3.31 -17.13 0.07
CA PRO A 278 3.64 -18.39 -0.60
C PRO A 278 4.75 -18.27 -1.66
N LEU A 279 4.76 -17.16 -2.40
CA LEU A 279 5.82 -16.88 -3.38
C LEU A 279 7.20 -16.75 -2.72
N THR A 280 7.30 -16.18 -1.51
CA THR A 280 8.58 -16.03 -0.80
C THR A 280 9.22 -17.38 -0.50
N GLU A 281 8.44 -18.37 -0.08
CA GLU A 281 8.93 -19.75 0.11
C GLU A 281 9.49 -20.34 -1.19
N LYS A 282 8.82 -20.12 -2.33
CA LYS A 282 9.31 -20.60 -3.63
C LYS A 282 10.67 -19.98 -4.00
N TYR A 283 10.95 -18.76 -3.56
CA TYR A 283 12.24 -18.09 -3.78
C TYR A 283 13.36 -18.56 -2.84
N LYS A 284 13.05 -19.16 -1.69
CA LYS A 284 14.09 -19.70 -0.79
C LYS A 284 14.86 -20.86 -1.41
N HIS A 285 14.26 -21.56 -2.37
CA HIS A 285 14.85 -22.70 -3.10
C HIS A 285 15.42 -22.31 -4.48
N ARG A 286 15.71 -21.03 -4.71
CA ARG A 286 16.20 -20.50 -5.99
C ARG A 286 17.61 -21.00 -6.38
N HIS A 287 18.38 -21.50 -5.41
CA HIS A 287 19.75 -22.01 -5.60
C HIS A 287 19.77 -23.51 -5.89
#